data_AF-A0A1W6CS85-F1
#
_entry.id   AF-A0A1W6CS85-F1
#
_cell.length_a   1.000
_cell.length_b   1.000
_cell.length_c   1.000
_cell.angle_alpha   90.00
_cell.angle_beta   90.00
_cell.angle_gamma   90.00
#
_symmetry.space_group_name_H-M   'P 1'
#
loop_
_entity.id
_entity.type
_entity.pdbx_description
1 polymer ?
#
loop_
_entity_poly.entity_id
_entity_poly.type
_entity_poly.pdbx_seq_one_letter_code
_entity_poly.pdbx_strand_id
1 'polypeptide(L)'
;MLSLEDCIAFSGLTAEQLEAVACHEHLPLIIVAEWAETVLEAQDGCAKVAAILCEEVEAAAIHHRDRLCDWARGLEQFRREHAVN
;
A
#
# COMPACT_ATOMS: atom_id res chain seq x y z
N MET A 1 -16.89 7.75 -15.97
CA MET A 1 -15.46 7.44 -15.83
C MET A 1 -15.12 7.66 -14.38
N LEU A 2 -14.51 6.67 -13.70
CA LEU A 2 -14.11 6.83 -12.30
C LEU A 2 -12.94 7.80 -12.20
N SER A 3 -12.90 8.59 -11.14
CA SER A 3 -11.75 9.42 -10.79
C SER A 3 -10.68 8.58 -10.07
N LEU A 4 -9.47 9.14 -9.92
CA LEU A 4 -8.43 8.52 -9.10
C LEU A 4 -8.88 8.36 -7.63
N GLU A 5 -9.61 9.34 -7.10
CA GLU A 5 -10.15 9.28 -5.73
C GLU A 5 -11.13 8.11 -5.58
N ASP A 6 -11.98 7.87 -6.58
CA ASP A 6 -12.87 6.71 -6.60
C ASP A 6 -12.06 5.40 -6.61
N CYS A 7 -11.01 5.30 -7.44
CA CYS A 7 -10.16 4.11 -7.49
C CYS A 7 -9.42 3.84 -6.18
N ILE A 8 -8.91 4.88 -5.51
CA ILE A 8 -8.30 4.75 -4.18
C ILE A 8 -9.33 4.24 -3.18
N ALA A 9 -10.55 4.80 -3.18
CA ALA A 9 -11.62 4.39 -2.29
C ALA A 9 -12.06 2.91 -2.48
N PHE A 10 -11.96 2.38 -3.69
CA PHE A 10 -12.29 0.97 -3.98
C PHE A 10 -11.11 0.01 -3.81
N SER A 11 -9.87 0.50 -3.67
CA SER A 11 -8.66 -0.32 -3.67
C SER A 11 -8.49 -1.25 -2.45
N GLY A 12 -9.20 -0.97 -1.35
CA GLY A 12 -8.99 -1.64 -0.06
C GLY A 12 -7.75 -1.19 0.70
N LEU A 13 -7.00 -0.21 0.18
CA LEU A 13 -5.82 0.39 0.82
C LEU A 13 -6.01 1.90 1.02
N THR A 14 -5.32 2.47 2.01
CA THR A 14 -5.26 3.93 2.17
C THR A 14 -4.35 4.56 1.10
N ALA A 15 -4.49 5.88 0.89
CA ALA A 15 -3.63 6.60 -0.06
C ALA A 15 -2.14 6.43 0.27
N GLU A 16 -1.75 6.47 1.55
CA GLU A 16 -0.35 6.31 1.96
C GLU A 16 0.18 4.90 1.73
N GLN A 17 -0.67 3.88 1.92
CA GLN A 17 -0.33 2.48 1.62
C GLN A 17 -0.14 2.28 0.11
N LEU A 18 -1.04 2.85 -0.72
CA LEU A 18 -0.91 2.81 -2.17
C LEU A 18 0.33 3.58 -2.66
N GLU A 19 0.64 4.73 -2.06
CA GLU A 19 1.85 5.50 -2.39
C GLU A 19 3.13 4.69 -2.10
N ALA A 20 3.18 3.97 -0.98
CA ALA A 20 4.31 3.10 -0.65
C ALA A 20 4.46 1.97 -1.68
N VAL A 21 3.37 1.29 -2.03
CA VAL A 21 3.40 0.23 -3.07
C VAL A 21 3.79 0.81 -4.43
N ALA A 22 3.27 1.98 -4.80
CA ALA A 22 3.62 2.66 -6.05
C ALA A 22 5.10 3.04 -6.12
N CYS A 23 5.67 3.46 -4.99
CA CYS A 23 7.09 3.71 -4.88
C CYS A 23 7.91 2.44 -5.12
N HIS A 24 7.55 1.35 -4.44
CA HIS A 24 8.26 0.07 -4.49
C HIS A 24 8.21 -0.57 -5.89
N GLU A 25 7.03 -0.62 -6.49
CA GLU A 25 6.81 -1.25 -7.81
C GLU A 25 7.16 -0.31 -8.98
N HIS A 26 7.46 0.97 -8.70
CA HIS A 26 7.67 2.02 -9.71
C HIS A 26 6.48 2.16 -10.68
N LEU A 27 5.26 2.08 -10.15
CA LEU A 27 4.03 2.13 -10.94
C LEU A 27 3.22 3.40 -10.64
N PRO A 28 2.42 3.89 -11.61
CA PRO A 28 1.47 4.96 -11.36
C PRO A 28 0.41 4.55 -10.32
N LEU A 29 -0.01 5.49 -9.47
CA LEU A 29 -0.97 5.24 -8.39
C LEU A 29 -2.28 4.60 -8.87
N ILE A 30 -2.77 4.97 -10.06
CA ILE A 30 -4.00 4.41 -10.63
C ILE A 30 -3.89 2.91 -10.92
N ILE A 31 -2.71 2.43 -11.33
CA ILE A 31 -2.44 1.02 -11.62
C ILE A 31 -2.35 0.25 -10.30
N VAL A 32 -1.72 0.85 -9.30
CA VAL A 32 -1.58 0.26 -7.97
C VAL A 32 -2.92 0.16 -7.25
N ALA A 33 -3.78 1.18 -7.38
CA ALA A 33 -5.13 1.16 -6.82
C ALA A 33 -6.00 0.04 -7.42
N GLU A 34 -5.91 -0.18 -8.73
CA GLU A 34 -6.61 -1.29 -9.40
C GLU A 34 -6.02 -2.65 -9.00
N TRP A 35 -4.69 -2.78 -8.96
CA TRP A 35 -4.02 -3.98 -8.51
C TRP A 35 -4.37 -4.35 -7.06
N ALA A 36 -4.44 -3.36 -6.17
CA ALA A 36 -4.73 -3.56 -4.75
C ALA A 36 -6.09 -4.22 -4.51
N GLU A 37 -7.11 -3.85 -5.28
CA GLU A 37 -8.45 -4.43 -5.17
C GLU A 37 -8.43 -5.94 -5.42
N THR A 38 -7.70 -6.37 -6.45
CA THR A 38 -7.61 -7.80 -6.81
C THR A 38 -6.61 -8.58 -5.96
N VAL A 39 -5.48 -7.98 -5.58
CA VAL A 39 -4.43 -8.70 -4.84
C VAL A 39 -4.90 -9.07 -3.45
N LEU A 40 -5.68 -8.21 -2.77
CA LEU A 40 -6.15 -8.45 -1.41
C LEU A 40 -7.08 -9.66 -1.30
N GLU A 41 -7.74 -10.05 -2.39
CA GLU A 41 -8.57 -11.26 -2.47
C GLU A 41 -7.78 -12.55 -2.68
N ALA A 42 -6.51 -12.45 -3.08
CA ALA A 42 -5.65 -13.62 -3.28
C ALA A 42 -5.21 -14.24 -1.94
N GLN A 43 -5.02 -15.56 -1.91
CA GLN A 43 -4.65 -16.33 -0.71
C GLN A 43 -3.46 -15.73 0.06
N ASP A 44 -2.40 -15.31 -0.65
CA ASP A 44 -1.20 -14.71 -0.05
C ASP A 44 -1.12 -13.18 -0.29
N GLY A 45 -2.23 -12.58 -0.71
CA GLY A 45 -2.30 -11.19 -1.12
C GLY A 45 -1.95 -10.20 -0.02
N CYS A 46 -2.58 -10.38 1.14
CA CYS A 46 -2.32 -9.56 2.32
C CYS A 46 -0.85 -9.68 2.77
N ALA A 47 -0.28 -10.90 2.74
CA ALA A 47 1.12 -11.11 3.07
C ALA A 47 2.06 -10.40 2.08
N LYS A 48 1.74 -10.44 0.79
CA LYS A 48 2.49 -9.71 -0.26
C LYS A 48 2.46 -8.20 -0.03
N VAL A 49 1.29 -7.62 0.21
CA VAL A 49 1.17 -6.17 0.49
C VAL A 49 1.93 -5.80 1.76
N ALA A 50 1.80 -6.57 2.84
CA ALA A 50 2.51 -6.32 4.08
C ALA A 50 4.04 -6.36 3.93
N ALA A 51 4.56 -7.26 3.07
CA ALA A 51 5.98 -7.33 2.76
C ALA A 51 6.47 -6.07 2.05
N ILE A 52 5.77 -5.66 0.98
CA ILE A 52 6.06 -4.42 0.23
C ILE A 52 6.06 -3.20 1.16
N LEU A 53 5.02 -3.04 1.97
CA LEU A 53 4.92 -1.92 2.92
C LEU A 53 6.05 -1.94 3.95
N CYS A 54 6.50 -3.12 4.39
CA CYS A 54 7.61 -3.26 5.33
C CYS A 54 8.94 -2.84 4.70
N GLU A 55 9.24 -3.38 3.52
CA GLU A 55 10.44 -3.05 2.75
C GLU A 55 10.51 -1.55 2.46
N GLU A 56 9.38 -0.92 2.13
CA GLU A 56 9.37 0.49 1.78
C GLU A 56 9.46 1.44 2.98
N VAL A 57 8.96 1.02 4.16
CA VAL A 57 9.24 1.74 5.41
C VAL A 57 10.72 1.68 5.77
N GLU A 58 11.36 0.53 5.59
CA GLU A 58 12.80 0.36 5.81
C GLU A 58 13.62 1.23 4.84
N ALA A 59 13.27 1.23 3.56
CA ALA A 59 13.90 2.08 2.54
C ALA A 59 13.69 3.58 2.82
N ALA A 60 12.49 3.97 3.29
CA ALA A 60 12.16 5.35 3.59
C ALA A 60 13.01 5.96 4.71
N ALA A 61 13.48 5.15 5.66
CA ALA A 61 14.40 5.61 6.71
C ALA A 61 15.73 6.16 6.15
N ILE A 62 16.09 5.75 4.93
CA ILE A 62 17.32 6.15 4.24
C ILE A 62 17.01 7.20 3.14
N HIS A 63 16.01 6.92 2.29
CA HIS A 63 15.79 7.65 1.04
C HIS A 63 14.54 8.53 1.00
N HIS A 64 13.54 8.28 1.85
CA HIS A 64 12.24 8.96 1.84
C HIS A 64 11.80 9.41 3.24
N ARG A 65 12.69 10.13 3.94
CA ARG A 65 12.45 10.53 5.34
C ARG A 65 11.18 11.36 5.54
N ASP A 66 10.79 12.14 4.53
CA ASP A 66 9.56 12.92 4.51
C ASP A 66 8.29 12.04 4.48
N ARG A 67 8.38 10.82 3.93
CA ARG A 67 7.28 9.85 3.84
C ARG A 67 7.27 8.80 4.96
N LEU A 68 8.38 8.66 5.68
CA LEU A 68 8.58 7.60 6.67
C LEU A 68 7.43 7.51 7.70
N CYS A 69 7.01 8.64 8.28
CA CYS A 69 5.95 8.63 9.29
C CYS A 69 4.61 8.14 8.72
N ASP A 70 4.30 8.54 7.49
CA ASP A 70 3.05 8.19 6.83
C ASP A 70 3.02 6.72 6.42
N TRP A 71 4.10 6.22 5.83
CA TRP A 71 4.21 4.80 5.44
C TRP A 71 4.30 3.88 6.66
N ALA A 72 5.00 4.28 7.72
CA ALA A 72 5.06 3.50 8.96
C ALA A 72 3.69 3.37 9.63
N ARG A 73 2.92 4.47 9.67
CA ARG A 73 1.52 4.47 10.13
C ARG A 73 0.64 3.61 9.23
N GLY A 74 0.81 3.71 7.91
CA GLY A 74 0.08 2.90 6.92
C GLY A 74 0.32 1.40 7.10
N LEU A 75 1.58 0.98 7.31
CA LEU A 75 1.95 -0.41 7.59
C LEU A 75 1.34 -0.91 8.91
N GLU A 76 1.40 -0.11 9.98
CA GLU A 76 0.82 -0.48 11.26
C GLU A 76 -0.70 -0.64 11.16
N GLN A 77 -1.38 0.26 10.46
CA GLN A 77 -2.81 0.16 10.18
C GLN A 77 -3.12 -1.13 9.40
N PHE A 78 -2.40 -1.39 8.31
CA PHE A 78 -2.61 -2.57 7.47
C PHE A 78 -2.46 -3.86 8.28
N ARG A 79 -1.40 -3.95 9.09
CA ARG A 79 -1.18 -5.12 9.98
C ARG A 79 -2.31 -5.31 10.96
N ARG A 80 -2.87 -4.24 11.56
CA ARG A 80 -4.00 -4.36 12.49
C ARG A 80 -5.27 -4.85 11.81
N GLU A 81 -5.54 -4.39 10.59
CA GLU A 81 -6.72 -4.77 9.80
C GLU A 81 -6.63 -6.22 9.29
N HIS A 82 -5.42 -6.71 9.02
CA HIS A 82 -5.20 -8.03 8.39
C HIS A 82 -4.49 -9.06 9.30
N ALA A 83 -4.31 -8.80 10.61
CA ALA A 83 -3.64 -9.70 11.56
C ALA A 83 -4.34 -11.05 11.82
N VAL A 84 -5.53 -11.29 11.24
CA VAL A 84 -6.42 -12.41 11.57
C VAL A 84 -6.63 -13.39 10.39
N ASN A 85 -6.00 -13.15 9.23
CA ASN A 85 -6.05 -14.07 8.09
C ASN A 85 -4.78 -14.92 7.96
#